data_AF-A0A975AS62-F1
#
_entry.id   AF-A0A975AS62-F1
#
_cell.length_a   1.000
_cell.length_b   1.000
_cell.length_c   1.000
_cell.angle_alpha   90.00
_cell.angle_beta   90.00
_cell.angle_gamma   90.00
#
_symmetry.space_group_name_H-M   'P 1'
#
loop_
_entity.id
_entity.type
_entity.pdbx_description
1 polymer ?
#
loop_
_entity_poly.entity_id
_entity_poly.type
_entity_poly.pdbx_seq_one_letter_code
_entity_poly.pdbx_strand_id
1 'polypeptide(L)'
;MTEPVGAIDSDLVLAQRKVLAWVGQNVVSMQLMESMLKTVLAVMDGPGSFSITEVKKRSKAVAGKTLGSLVEDLLSNLPIDVPEVKEGFKRRVKQRNRLVHHFHADNGVEFRTVEGCASIVAKLQAEQALIREFNASLQGMLLAIGAGMRSAILDWPELAEFDEMMLRLLESTDSKYWPTIISMEMVPAC
;
A
#
# COMPACT_ATOMS: atom_id res chain seq x y z
N MET A 1 -6.66 -12.34 -50.73
CA MET A 1 -7.08 -13.38 -49.77
C MET A 1 -6.69 -12.87 -48.40
N THR A 2 -7.62 -12.26 -47.69
CA THR A 2 -7.43 -11.79 -46.31
C THR A 2 -7.82 -12.95 -45.40
N GLU A 3 -6.86 -13.51 -44.66
CA GLU A 3 -7.19 -14.46 -43.61
C GLU A 3 -8.14 -13.79 -42.60
N PRO A 4 -9.19 -14.50 -42.16
CA PRO A 4 -10.08 -13.96 -41.14
C PRO A 4 -9.26 -13.65 -39.89
N VAL A 5 -9.36 -12.40 -39.43
CA VAL A 5 -8.82 -11.97 -38.13
C VAL A 5 -9.32 -12.97 -37.09
N GLY A 6 -8.40 -13.78 -36.55
CA GLY A 6 -8.73 -14.89 -35.65
C GLY A 6 -9.61 -14.39 -34.51
N ALA A 7 -10.69 -15.12 -34.24
CA ALA A 7 -11.59 -14.82 -33.14
C ALA A 7 -10.76 -14.66 -31.86
N ILE A 8 -10.85 -13.48 -31.25
CA ILE A 8 -10.20 -13.22 -29.97
C ILE A 8 -10.81 -14.18 -28.95
N ASP A 9 -9.96 -15.00 -28.33
CA ASP A 9 -10.37 -15.89 -27.25
C ASP A 9 -10.91 -15.06 -26.08
N SER A 10 -12.23 -15.07 -25.91
CA SER A 10 -12.93 -14.31 -24.89
C SER A 10 -12.49 -14.69 -23.48
N ASP A 11 -12.16 -15.97 -23.27
CA ASP A 11 -11.81 -16.52 -21.96
C ASP A 11 -10.41 -16.07 -21.57
N LEU A 12 -9.48 -16.06 -22.51
CA LEU A 12 -8.14 -15.54 -22.29
C LEU A 12 -8.17 -14.03 -21.95
N VAL A 13 -8.97 -13.24 -22.68
CA VAL A 13 -9.10 -11.79 -22.39
C VAL A 13 -9.67 -11.57 -21.00
N LEU A 14 -10.68 -12.34 -20.59
CA LEU A 14 -11.26 -12.24 -19.25
C LEU A 14 -10.23 -12.63 -18.17
N ALA A 15 -9.46 -13.69 -18.40
CA ALA A 15 -8.41 -14.14 -17.49
C ALA A 15 -7.30 -13.09 -17.32
N GLN A 16 -6.85 -12.48 -18.42
CA GLN A 16 -5.86 -11.39 -18.40
C GLN A 16 -6.36 -10.16 -17.66
N ARG A 17 -7.62 -9.76 -17.86
CA ARG A 17 -8.25 -8.64 -17.11
C ARG A 17 -8.25 -8.91 -15.62
N LYS A 18 -8.56 -10.14 -15.21
CA LYS A 18 -8.53 -10.55 -13.80
C LYS A 18 -7.12 -10.42 -13.21
N VAL A 19 -6.09 -10.86 -13.94
CA VAL A 19 -4.69 -10.69 -13.53
C VAL A 19 -4.36 -9.20 -13.33
N LEU A 20 -4.68 -8.35 -14.30
CA LEU A 20 -4.40 -6.90 -14.21
C LEU A 20 -5.15 -6.23 -13.05
N ALA A 21 -6.38 -6.65 -12.77
CA ALA A 21 -7.13 -6.17 -11.60
C ALA A 21 -6.40 -6.49 -10.28
N TRP A 22 -5.87 -7.71 -10.14
CA TRP A 22 -5.09 -8.10 -8.97
C TRP A 22 -3.73 -7.38 -8.89
N VAL A 23 -3.07 -7.11 -10.02
CA VAL A 23 -1.86 -6.27 -10.04
C VAL A 23 -2.19 -4.87 -9.51
N GLY A 24 -3.27 -4.26 -10.03
CA GLY A 24 -3.76 -2.96 -9.59
C GLY A 24 -4.06 -2.93 -8.09
N GLN A 25 -4.75 -3.95 -7.57
CA GLN A 25 -5.09 -4.04 -6.15
C GLN A 25 -3.86 -4.12 -5.25
N ASN A 26 -2.84 -4.89 -5.63
CA ASN A 26 -1.58 -4.95 -4.91
C ASN A 26 -0.84 -3.60 -4.94
N VAL A 27 -0.76 -2.95 -6.12
CA VAL A 27 -0.12 -1.63 -6.27
C VAL A 27 -0.77 -0.59 -5.36
N VAL A 28 -2.09 -0.51 -5.39
CA VAL A 28 -2.88 0.36 -4.52
C VAL A 28 -2.61 0.08 -3.04
N SER A 29 -2.58 -1.19 -2.65
CA SER A 29 -2.32 -1.56 -1.25
C SER A 29 -0.93 -1.14 -0.78
N MET A 30 0.06 -1.15 -1.67
CA MET A 30 1.41 -0.66 -1.39
C MET A 30 1.49 0.88 -1.41
N GLN A 31 0.68 1.57 -2.21
CA GLN A 31 0.54 3.04 -2.12
C GLN A 31 -0.07 3.47 -0.79
N LEU A 32 -1.04 2.71 -0.27
CA LEU A 32 -1.58 2.92 1.06
C LEU A 32 -0.50 2.76 2.14
N MET A 33 0.33 1.72 2.03
CA MET A 33 1.50 1.52 2.88
C MET A 33 2.44 2.74 2.86
N GLU A 34 2.73 3.25 1.66
CA GLU A 34 3.57 4.44 1.47
C GLU A 34 2.95 5.67 2.17
N SER A 35 1.65 5.89 2.02
CA SER A 35 0.92 6.98 2.68
C SER A 35 0.99 6.87 4.21
N MET A 36 0.75 5.69 4.76
CA MET A 36 0.85 5.44 6.21
C MET A 36 2.26 5.73 6.74
N LEU A 37 3.30 5.30 6.02
CA LEU A 37 4.69 5.57 6.40
C LEU A 37 5.04 7.06 6.37
N LYS A 38 4.55 7.82 5.38
CA LYS A 38 4.71 9.28 5.35
C LYS A 38 4.12 9.91 6.61
N THR A 39 2.95 9.46 7.04
CA THR A 39 2.32 9.93 8.27
C THR A 39 3.15 9.57 9.50
N VAL A 40 3.56 8.31 9.64
CA VAL A 40 4.41 7.84 10.74
C VAL A 40 5.70 8.67 10.84
N LEU A 41 6.39 8.91 9.72
CA LEU A 41 7.63 9.68 9.71
C LEU A 41 7.40 11.16 10.00
N ALA A 42 6.29 11.74 9.56
CA ALA A 42 5.97 13.13 9.87
C ALA A 42 5.81 13.35 11.38
N VAL A 43 5.34 12.34 12.13
CA VAL A 43 5.09 12.43 13.58
C VAL A 43 6.24 11.96 14.46
N MET A 44 6.98 10.93 14.05
CA MET A 44 7.96 10.26 14.93
C MET A 44 9.15 11.12 15.34
N ASP A 45 9.53 12.14 14.55
CA ASP A 45 10.85 12.75 14.67
C ASP A 45 10.81 14.25 14.99
N GLY A 46 10.68 14.59 16.27
CA GLY A 46 10.77 15.97 16.75
C GLY A 46 11.38 16.05 18.16
N PRO A 47 12.54 16.68 18.35
CA PRO A 47 13.11 16.86 19.67
C PRO A 47 12.23 17.81 20.52
N GLY A 48 11.77 17.32 21.67
CA GLY A 48 11.44 18.14 22.84
C GLY A 48 10.11 18.90 22.85
N SER A 49 9.46 19.14 21.72
CA SER A 49 8.10 19.72 21.71
C SER A 49 7.36 19.37 20.42
N PHE A 50 6.15 18.83 20.52
CA PHE A 50 5.31 18.59 19.35
C PHE A 50 4.74 19.93 18.86
N SER A 51 5.16 20.39 17.68
CA SER A 51 4.58 21.57 17.03
C SER A 51 3.93 21.18 15.70
N ILE A 52 2.68 21.62 15.47
CA ILE A 52 1.99 21.43 14.18
C ILE A 52 2.82 21.99 13.02
N THR A 53 3.51 23.11 13.23
CA THR A 53 4.34 23.72 12.18
C THR A 53 5.48 22.81 11.76
N GLU A 54 6.11 22.12 12.71
CA GLU A 54 7.16 21.15 12.42
C GLU A 54 6.62 19.90 11.72
N VAL A 55 5.47 19.40 12.15
CA VAL A 55 4.82 18.26 11.53
C VAL A 55 4.42 18.58 10.09
N LYS A 56 3.85 19.77 9.82
CA LYS A 56 3.54 20.24 8.46
C LYS A 56 4.82 20.35 7.63
N LYS A 57 5.93 20.83 8.21
CA LYS A 57 7.24 20.89 7.54
C LYS A 57 7.76 19.48 7.19
N ARG A 58 7.70 18.54 8.13
CA ARG A 58 8.12 17.14 7.94
C ARG A 58 7.23 16.43 6.92
N SER A 59 5.91 16.61 6.99
CA SER A 59 4.95 16.10 6.02
C SER A 59 5.30 16.53 4.58
N LYS A 60 5.65 17.81 4.38
CA LYS A 60 6.14 18.30 3.08
C LYS A 60 7.46 17.63 2.66
N ALA A 61 8.38 17.40 3.60
CA ALA A 61 9.67 16.77 3.32
C ALA A 61 9.53 15.28 2.92
N VAL A 62 8.51 14.58 3.41
CA VAL A 62 8.27 13.16 3.09
C VAL A 62 7.28 12.96 1.93
N ALA A 63 6.51 13.97 1.53
CA ALA A 63 5.48 13.86 0.50
C ALA A 63 6.00 13.31 -0.83
N GLY A 64 7.19 13.74 -1.26
CA GLY A 64 7.84 13.31 -2.50
C GLY A 64 8.68 12.04 -2.39
N LYS A 65 8.82 11.45 -1.20
CA LYS A 65 9.63 10.24 -1.01
C LYS A 65 8.87 9.00 -1.47
N THR A 66 9.60 8.07 -2.06
CA THR A 66 9.08 6.75 -2.46
C THR A 66 9.03 5.80 -1.26
N LEU A 67 8.25 4.72 -1.38
CA LEU A 67 8.23 3.65 -0.37
C LEU A 67 9.63 3.18 0.06
N GLY A 68 10.58 3.03 -0.88
CA GLY A 68 11.95 2.63 -0.55
C GLY A 68 12.66 3.64 0.35
N SER A 69 12.62 4.93 -0.03
CA SER A 69 13.25 6.00 0.76
C SER A 69 12.61 6.18 2.13
N LEU A 70 11.28 6.04 2.23
CA LEU A 70 10.57 6.12 3.52
C LEU A 70 10.95 4.97 4.45
N VAL A 71 11.08 3.76 3.89
CA VAL A 71 11.57 2.61 4.65
C VAL A 71 12.99 2.87 5.16
N GLU A 72 13.88 3.38 4.32
CA GLU A 72 15.25 3.70 4.74
C GLU A 72 15.28 4.75 5.86
N ASP A 73 14.49 5.83 5.74
CA ASP A 73 14.37 6.84 6.79
C ASP A 73 13.86 6.23 8.10
N LEU A 74 12.78 5.44 8.04
CA LEU A 74 12.18 4.82 9.22
C LEU A 74 13.20 3.91 9.92
N LEU A 75 13.86 3.04 9.17
CA LEU A 75 14.83 2.10 9.72
C LEU A 75 16.09 2.78 10.28
N SER A 76 16.42 3.98 9.79
CA SER A 76 17.54 4.79 10.29
C SER A 76 17.19 5.52 11.59
N ASN A 77 15.91 5.83 11.80
CA ASN A 77 15.41 6.56 12.98
C ASN A 77 14.91 5.65 14.10
N LEU A 78 14.73 4.35 13.86
CA LEU A 78 14.32 3.41 14.90
C LEU A 78 15.49 3.17 15.88
N PRO A 79 15.29 3.38 17.19
CA PRO A 79 16.33 3.16 18.20
C PRO A 79 16.65 1.67 18.42
N ILE A 80 15.88 0.77 17.81
CA ILE A 80 16.02 -0.68 17.95
C ILE A 80 16.29 -1.27 16.57
N ASP A 81 17.42 -1.98 16.45
CA ASP A 81 17.69 -2.80 15.27
C ASP A 81 16.91 -4.11 15.37
N VAL A 82 15.79 -4.19 14.66
CA VAL A 82 14.98 -5.41 14.52
C VAL A 82 15.16 -5.95 13.09
N PRO A 83 16.09 -6.89 12.86
CA PRO A 83 16.41 -7.39 11.53
C PRO A 83 15.19 -7.91 10.77
N GLU A 84 14.26 -8.55 11.47
CA GLU A 84 13.04 -9.11 10.90
C GLU A 84 12.14 -8.02 10.31
N VAL A 85 12.05 -6.87 10.98
CA VAL A 85 11.29 -5.71 10.51
C VAL A 85 11.98 -5.08 9.31
N LYS A 86 13.30 -4.90 9.37
CA LYS A 86 14.11 -4.37 8.26
C LYS A 86 13.94 -5.21 7.00
N GLU A 87 14.09 -6.52 7.13
CA GLU A 87 13.93 -7.45 6.00
C GLU A 87 12.48 -7.53 5.53
N GLY A 88 11.51 -7.43 6.44
CA GLY A 88 10.10 -7.30 6.10
C GLY A 88 9.83 -6.14 5.14
N PHE A 89 10.29 -4.94 5.49
CA PHE A 89 10.13 -3.76 4.64
C PHE A 89 10.86 -3.87 3.30
N LYS A 90 12.14 -4.32 3.30
CA LYS A 90 12.90 -4.51 2.06
C LYS A 90 12.21 -5.48 1.10
N ARG A 91 11.65 -6.57 1.62
CA ARG A 91 10.85 -7.51 0.81
C ARG A 91 9.66 -6.83 0.14
N ARG A 92 8.95 -5.93 0.83
CA ARG A 92 7.81 -5.19 0.27
C ARG A 92 8.22 -4.18 -0.80
N VAL A 93 9.33 -3.46 -0.60
CA VAL A 93 9.89 -2.56 -1.61
C VAL A 93 10.27 -3.34 -2.88
N LYS A 94 10.95 -4.48 -2.72
CA LYS A 94 11.31 -5.36 -3.84
C LYS A 94 10.07 -5.89 -4.56
N GLN A 95 9.05 -6.32 -3.82
CA GLN A 95 7.78 -6.80 -4.36
C GLN A 95 7.06 -5.72 -5.17
N ARG A 96 7.02 -4.47 -4.66
CA ARG A 96 6.47 -3.32 -5.38
C ARG A 96 7.17 -3.08 -6.70
N ASN A 97 8.50 -3.03 -6.68
CA ASN A 97 9.30 -2.79 -7.88
C ASN A 97 9.13 -3.92 -8.90
N ARG A 98 9.03 -5.18 -8.44
CA ARG A 98 8.73 -6.32 -9.30
C ARG A 98 7.38 -6.17 -10.00
N LEU A 99 6.31 -5.84 -9.26
CA LEU A 99 4.97 -5.69 -9.82
C LEU A 99 4.87 -4.52 -10.81
N VAL A 100 5.56 -3.41 -10.54
CA VAL A 100 5.48 -2.21 -11.39
C VAL A 100 6.41 -2.31 -12.62
N HIS A 101 7.61 -2.86 -12.47
CA HIS A 101 8.64 -2.79 -13.51
C HIS A 101 8.94 -4.12 -14.21
N HIS A 102 8.67 -5.26 -13.55
CA HIS A 102 9.09 -6.57 -14.03
C HIS A 102 7.93 -7.54 -14.28
N PHE A 103 6.69 -7.15 -14.02
CA PHE A 103 5.53 -8.04 -14.14
C PHE A 103 5.44 -8.76 -15.50
N HIS A 104 5.56 -8.01 -16.60
CA HIS A 104 5.50 -8.61 -17.94
C HIS A 104 6.70 -9.47 -18.28
N ALA A 105 7.90 -9.11 -17.78
CA ALA A 105 9.10 -9.91 -17.99
C ALA A 105 9.01 -11.25 -17.25
N ASP A 106 8.49 -11.23 -16.02
CA ASP A 106 8.38 -12.40 -15.16
C ASP A 106 7.26 -13.36 -15.58
N ASN A 107 6.16 -12.84 -16.14
CA ASN A 107 4.93 -13.61 -16.35
C ASN A 107 4.47 -13.64 -17.82
N GLY A 108 5.26 -13.10 -18.76
CA GLY A 108 4.81 -12.88 -20.14
C GLY A 108 4.42 -14.13 -20.92
N VAL A 109 4.93 -15.30 -20.53
CA VAL A 109 4.54 -16.61 -21.09
C VAL A 109 3.23 -17.10 -20.45
N GLU A 110 3.17 -17.14 -19.12
CA GLU A 110 1.98 -17.57 -18.36
C GLU A 110 0.77 -16.66 -18.65
N PHE A 111 0.99 -15.37 -18.91
CA PHE A 111 -0.06 -14.39 -19.22
C PHE A 111 -0.75 -14.64 -20.58
N ARG A 112 -0.24 -15.56 -21.41
CA ARG A 112 -0.81 -15.91 -22.73
C ARG A 112 -1.75 -17.11 -22.69
N THR A 113 -1.95 -17.74 -21.53
CA THR A 113 -2.87 -18.87 -21.37
C THR A 113 -3.83 -18.63 -20.22
N VAL A 114 -4.99 -19.29 -20.25
CA VAL A 114 -6.00 -19.19 -19.19
C VAL A 114 -5.46 -19.77 -17.88
N GLU A 115 -4.79 -20.93 -17.95
CA GLU A 115 -4.20 -21.61 -16.79
C GLU A 115 -3.05 -20.79 -16.18
N GLY A 116 -2.23 -20.18 -17.03
CA GLY A 116 -1.14 -19.32 -16.59
C GLY A 116 -1.67 -18.06 -15.91
N CYS A 117 -2.73 -17.43 -16.46
CA CYS A 117 -3.42 -16.34 -15.79
C CYS A 117 -3.99 -16.75 -14.42
N ALA A 118 -4.59 -17.94 -14.30
CA ALA A 118 -5.09 -18.46 -13.03
C ALA A 118 -3.95 -18.63 -11.99
N SER A 119 -2.81 -19.17 -12.43
CA SER A 119 -1.60 -19.29 -11.60
C SER A 119 -1.08 -17.92 -11.13
N ILE A 120 -1.02 -16.94 -12.03
CA ILE A 120 -0.62 -15.56 -11.68
C ILE A 120 -1.59 -14.96 -10.65
N VAL A 121 -2.90 -15.12 -10.83
CA VAL A 121 -3.91 -14.64 -9.87
C VAL A 121 -3.67 -15.25 -8.48
N ALA A 122 -3.44 -16.55 -8.39
CA ALA A 122 -3.16 -17.22 -7.11
C ALA A 122 -1.90 -16.65 -6.43
N LYS A 123 -0.82 -16.40 -7.19
CA LYS A 123 0.40 -15.74 -6.68
C LYS A 123 0.08 -14.33 -6.16
N LEU A 124 -0.64 -13.52 -6.94
CA LEU A 124 -1.02 -12.15 -6.56
C LEU A 124 -1.94 -12.09 -5.33
N GLN A 125 -2.81 -13.08 -5.15
CA GLN A 125 -3.68 -13.19 -3.97
C GLN A 125 -2.89 -13.52 -2.70
N ALA A 126 -1.96 -14.47 -2.79
CA ALA A 126 -1.06 -14.79 -1.67
C ALA A 126 -0.20 -13.58 -1.29
N GLU A 127 0.33 -12.89 -2.29
CA GLU A 127 1.06 -11.63 -2.15
C GLU A 127 0.21 -10.53 -1.49
N GLN A 128 -1.06 -10.40 -1.87
CA GLN A 128 -1.99 -9.44 -1.31
C GLN A 128 -2.28 -9.69 0.17
N ALA A 129 -2.41 -10.96 0.60
CA ALA A 129 -2.61 -11.31 1.99
C ALA A 129 -1.45 -10.81 2.87
N LEU A 130 -0.22 -11.00 2.39
CA LEU A 130 1.00 -10.54 3.05
C LEU A 130 1.11 -9.01 3.13
N ILE A 131 0.62 -8.29 2.12
CA ILE A 131 0.55 -6.82 2.15
C ILE A 131 -0.50 -6.35 3.17
N ARG A 132 -1.66 -7.01 3.23
CA ARG A 132 -2.73 -6.67 4.19
C ARG A 132 -2.28 -6.85 5.64
N GLU A 133 -1.64 -7.96 5.95
CA GLU A 133 -1.08 -8.21 7.28
C GLU A 133 -0.10 -7.10 7.68
N PHE A 134 0.79 -6.72 6.76
CA PHE A 134 1.74 -5.64 7.00
C PHE A 134 1.07 -4.27 7.19
N ASN A 135 0.08 -3.96 6.36
CA ASN A 135 -0.70 -2.73 6.49
C ASN A 135 -1.47 -2.68 7.81
N ALA A 136 -2.00 -3.81 8.29
CA ALA A 136 -2.64 -3.89 9.60
C ALA A 136 -1.65 -3.58 10.73
N SER A 137 -0.40 -4.06 10.64
CA SER A 137 0.65 -3.72 11.61
C SER A 137 1.00 -2.22 11.59
N LEU A 138 1.12 -1.61 10.40
CA LEU A 138 1.33 -0.16 10.29
C LEU A 138 0.16 0.65 10.85
N GLN A 139 -1.07 0.22 10.56
CA GLN A 139 -2.28 0.85 11.10
C GLN A 139 -2.33 0.74 12.62
N GLY A 140 -1.96 -0.41 13.19
CA GLY A 140 -1.81 -0.59 14.63
C GLY A 140 -0.82 0.39 15.25
N MET A 141 0.34 0.61 14.61
CA MET A 141 1.30 1.63 15.05
C MET A 141 0.73 3.05 14.97
N LEU A 142 0.05 3.40 13.88
CA LEU A 142 -0.60 4.71 13.73
C LEU A 142 -1.67 4.95 14.80
N LEU A 143 -2.47 3.92 15.13
CA LEU A 143 -3.47 3.98 16.20
C LEU A 143 -2.81 4.17 17.57
N ALA A 144 -1.72 3.46 17.85
CA ALA A 144 -0.97 3.60 19.09
C ALA A 144 -0.37 5.01 19.23
N ILE A 145 0.22 5.54 18.16
CA ILE A 145 0.71 6.92 18.11
C ILE A 145 -0.44 7.90 18.36
N GLY A 146 -1.54 7.78 17.62
CA GLY A 146 -2.71 8.65 17.78
C GLY A 146 -3.30 8.60 19.19
N ALA A 147 -3.35 7.43 19.83
CA ALA A 147 -3.80 7.29 21.21
C ALA A 147 -2.86 7.99 22.21
N GLY A 148 -1.54 7.83 22.05
CA GLY A 148 -0.56 8.56 22.85
C GLY A 148 -0.69 10.08 22.70
N MET A 149 -0.95 10.53 21.47
CA MET A 149 -1.18 11.94 21.17
C MET A 149 -2.48 12.48 21.76
N ARG A 150 -3.59 11.73 21.71
CA ARG A 150 -4.84 12.14 22.36
C ARG A 150 -4.71 12.27 23.87
N SER A 151 -3.93 11.41 24.50
CA SER A 151 -3.60 11.57 25.91
C SER A 151 -2.86 12.88 26.18
N ALA A 152 -2.02 13.34 25.24
CA ALA A 152 -1.33 14.62 25.32
C ALA A 152 -2.18 15.83 24.92
N ILE A 153 -3.23 15.68 24.10
CA ILE A 153 -4.15 16.77 23.69
C ILE A 153 -4.83 17.41 24.91
N LEU A 154 -5.12 16.63 25.95
CA LEU A 154 -5.69 17.16 27.19
C LEU A 154 -4.81 18.22 27.83
N ASP A 155 -3.48 18.10 27.65
CA ASP A 155 -2.50 19.05 28.14
C ASP A 155 -2.10 20.10 27.07
N TRP A 156 -2.40 19.84 25.78
CA TRP A 156 -1.99 20.66 24.64
C TRP A 156 -3.12 20.76 23.58
N PRO A 157 -4.09 21.69 23.73
CA PRO A 157 -5.25 21.81 22.85
C PRO A 157 -4.92 22.08 21.38
N GLU A 158 -3.76 22.67 21.13
CA GLU A 158 -3.21 22.92 19.80
C GLU A 158 -3.09 21.64 18.97
N LEU A 159 -3.01 20.47 19.60
CA LEU A 159 -2.92 19.18 18.93
C LEU A 159 -4.24 18.68 18.31
N ALA A 160 -5.37 19.37 18.51
CA ALA A 160 -6.68 18.95 18.00
C ALA A 160 -6.76 18.86 16.46
N GLU A 161 -6.14 19.80 15.73
CA GLU A 161 -6.08 19.74 14.24
C GLU A 161 -5.34 18.47 13.77
N PHE A 162 -4.37 18.01 14.55
CA PHE A 162 -3.56 16.86 14.20
C PHE A 162 -4.32 15.55 14.43
N ASP A 163 -5.10 15.43 15.50
CA ASP A 163 -5.97 14.26 15.74
C ASP A 163 -7.01 14.10 14.64
N GLU A 164 -7.64 15.20 14.20
CA GLU A 164 -8.58 15.16 13.07
C GLU A 164 -7.90 14.70 11.77
N MET A 165 -6.68 15.17 11.50
CA MET A 165 -5.91 14.71 10.35
C MET A 165 -5.60 13.20 10.42
N MET A 166 -5.22 12.69 11.60
CA MET A 166 -4.97 11.26 11.81
C MET A 166 -6.24 10.42 11.64
N LEU A 167 -7.37 10.90 12.15
CA LEU A 167 -8.67 10.24 11.99
C LEU A 167 -9.08 10.14 10.53
N ARG A 168 -8.97 11.24 9.75
CA ARG A 168 -9.23 11.21 8.31
C ARG A 168 -8.32 10.23 7.56
N LEU A 169 -7.06 10.13 7.99
CA LEU A 169 -6.13 9.18 7.39
C LEU A 169 -6.53 7.74 7.70
N LEU A 170 -6.94 7.45 8.94
CA LEU A 170 -7.45 6.15 9.36
C LEU A 170 -8.76 5.80 8.65
N GLU A 171 -9.67 6.75 8.47
CA GLU A 171 -10.91 6.58 7.71
C GLU A 171 -10.64 6.30 6.23
N SER A 172 -9.64 6.97 5.63
CA SER A 172 -9.22 6.69 4.24
C SER A 172 -8.57 5.31 4.08
N THR A 173 -8.03 4.76 5.18
CA THR A 173 -7.49 3.40 5.23
C THR A 173 -8.57 2.35 5.50
N ASP A 174 -9.78 2.76 5.91
CA ASP A 174 -10.86 1.83 6.20
C ASP A 174 -11.34 1.16 4.90
N SER A 175 -11.39 -0.16 4.99
CA SER A 175 -11.75 -1.09 3.92
C SER A 175 -13.16 -0.89 3.36
N LYS A 176 -13.96 0.07 3.83
CA LYS A 176 -15.28 0.40 3.25
C LYS A 176 -15.20 1.20 1.96
N TYR A 177 -14.13 1.96 1.72
CA TYR A 177 -13.98 2.80 0.52
C TYR A 177 -13.27 2.11 -0.65
N TRP A 178 -12.60 0.99 -0.38
CA TRP A 178 -11.82 0.23 -1.35
C TRP A 178 -12.62 -0.82 -2.17
N PRO A 179 -13.67 -1.48 -1.64
CA PRO A 179 -14.50 -2.42 -2.39
C PRO A 179 -15.22 -1.71 -3.52
N THR A 180 -15.74 -0.51 -3.31
CA THR A 180 -16.64 0.17 -4.25
C THR A 180 -15.98 0.59 -5.56
N ILE A 181 -14.65 0.78 -5.58
CA ILE A 181 -13.90 1.13 -6.81
C ILE A 181 -13.63 -0.11 -7.69
N ILE A 182 -13.65 -1.32 -7.12
CA ILE A 182 -13.31 -2.57 -7.84
C ILE A 182 -14.48 -3.56 -7.87
N SER A 183 -15.52 -3.34 -7.07
CA SER A 183 -16.83 -4.00 -7.19
C SER A 183 -17.69 -3.35 -8.27
N MET A 184 -17.08 -2.86 -9.36
CA MET A 184 -17.74 -2.98 -10.65
C MET A 184 -17.94 -4.47 -10.85
N GLU A 185 -19.15 -4.89 -10.53
CA GLU A 185 -19.67 -6.24 -10.58
C GLU A 185 -18.96 -7.02 -11.67
N MET A 186 -18.21 -8.06 -11.26
CA MET A 186 -17.98 -9.17 -12.16
C MET A 186 -19.37 -9.64 -12.53
N VAL A 187 -19.84 -9.20 -13.70
CA VAL A 187 -21.10 -9.60 -14.30
C VAL A 187 -21.16 -11.11 -14.14
N PRO A 188 -22.16 -11.67 -13.43
CA PRO A 188 -22.29 -13.11 -13.34
C PRO A 188 -22.35 -13.64 -14.77
N ALA A 189 -21.44 -14.55 -15.11
CA ALA A 189 -21.44 -15.20 -16.41
C ALA A 189 -22.80 -15.88 -16.58
N CYS A 190 -23.63 -15.34 -17.47
CA CYS A 190 -24.75 -16.04 -18.08
C CYS A 190 -24.24 -16.88 -19.24
#